data_AF-A0A1C3F927-F1
#
_entry.id   AF-A0A1C3F927-F1
#
_cell.length_a   1.000
_cell.length_b   1.000
_cell.length_c   1.000
_cell.angle_alpha   90.00
_cell.angle_beta   90.00
_cell.angle_gamma   90.00
#
_symmetry.space_group_name_H-M   'P 1'
#
loop_
_entity.id
_entity.type
_entity.pdbx_description
1 polymer ?
#
loop_
_entity_poly.entity_id
_entity_poly.type
_entity_poly.pdbx_seq_one_letter_code
_entity_poly.pdbx_strand_id
1 'polypeptide(L)'
;MKNKNFIKLTFDIFIVLLFTLLYNVRVFGGLAFHEIAGLGIGALFIVHILLNSQWVIKVTQRLFDHSLPGKTRFGYFLNILLLFSMAFTIMSGLMISKVLFPGFGGVNGRAFRGLHSSVSYLSLALVGVHVGLHWQWIAGLMKKVFKVKSSSTVSVVAKIALTLILLLGGVQVLSTQFSSNIALITTNLSANSEQIQPDGLTGQFDKNIPTGKDGRSPGHEDGKGGNANSTGVIITFLGVIGGIAVGTKYLEKQIMKKALKSLTQELEL
;
A
#
# COMPACT_ATOMS: atom_id res chain seq x y z
N MET A 1 -19.52 8.18 -20.49
CA MET A 1 -18.74 8.55 -19.26
C MET A 1 -18.82 7.54 -18.12
N LYS A 2 -19.96 6.85 -17.89
CA LYS A 2 -20.13 5.86 -16.80
C LYS A 2 -19.17 4.66 -16.91
N ASN A 3 -18.95 4.16 -18.14
CA ASN A 3 -18.12 2.97 -18.38
C ASN A 3 -16.63 3.22 -18.08
N LYS A 4 -16.07 4.38 -18.45
CA LYS A 4 -14.64 4.68 -18.22
C LYS A 4 -14.29 4.72 -16.72
N ASN A 5 -15.14 5.32 -15.90
CA ASN A 5 -14.92 5.39 -14.45
C ASN A 5 -15.10 4.03 -13.77
N PHE A 6 -16.03 3.20 -14.27
CA PHE A 6 -16.18 1.83 -13.82
C PHE A 6 -14.94 0.99 -14.15
N ILE A 7 -14.45 1.07 -15.40
CA ILE A 7 -13.21 0.39 -15.82
C ILE A 7 -12.04 0.77 -14.92
N LYS A 8 -11.83 2.09 -14.67
CA LYS A 8 -10.79 2.56 -13.75
C LYS A 8 -10.90 1.89 -12.37
N LEU A 9 -12.09 1.95 -11.77
CA LEU A 9 -12.34 1.37 -10.46
C LEU A 9 -12.09 -0.14 -10.45
N THR A 10 -12.48 -0.86 -11.50
CA THR A 10 -12.22 -2.30 -11.63
C THR A 10 -10.72 -2.60 -11.64
N PHE A 11 -9.94 -1.89 -12.45
CA PHE A 11 -8.48 -2.03 -12.47
C PHE A 11 -7.86 -1.70 -11.11
N ASP A 12 -8.32 -0.63 -10.46
CA ASP A 12 -7.83 -0.23 -9.13
C ASP A 12 -8.10 -1.32 -8.08
N ILE A 13 -9.28 -1.97 -8.12
CA ILE A 13 -9.61 -3.09 -7.23
C ILE A 13 -8.67 -4.28 -7.49
N PHE A 14 -8.44 -4.66 -8.74
CA PHE A 14 -7.51 -5.76 -9.07
C PHE A 14 -6.08 -5.46 -8.61
N ILE A 15 -5.61 -4.24 -8.83
CA ILE A 15 -4.28 -3.80 -8.38
C ILE A 15 -4.16 -3.93 -6.87
N VAL A 16 -5.11 -3.36 -6.11
CA VAL A 16 -5.06 -3.41 -4.64
C VAL A 16 -5.11 -4.85 -4.13
N LEU A 17 -5.98 -5.70 -4.67
CA LEU A 17 -6.08 -7.10 -4.26
C LEU A 17 -4.78 -7.87 -4.50
N LEU A 18 -4.23 -7.78 -5.72
CA LEU A 18 -2.95 -8.42 -6.04
C LEU A 18 -1.82 -7.86 -5.17
N PHE A 19 -1.79 -6.54 -4.97
CA PHE A 19 -0.78 -5.88 -4.16
C PHE A 19 -0.78 -6.40 -2.72
N THR A 20 -1.96 -6.60 -2.11
CA THR A 20 -2.05 -7.19 -0.77
C THR A 20 -1.57 -8.63 -0.72
N LEU A 21 -1.86 -9.44 -1.74
CA LEU A 21 -1.42 -10.84 -1.80
C LEU A 21 0.10 -10.98 -1.87
N LEU A 22 0.79 -10.03 -2.51
CA LEU A 22 2.24 -10.07 -2.65
C LEU A 22 3.01 -9.87 -1.34
N TYR A 23 2.38 -9.37 -0.26
CA TYR A 23 3.04 -9.28 1.05
C TYR A 23 3.24 -10.63 1.73
N ASN A 24 2.74 -11.73 1.14
CA ASN A 24 3.05 -13.08 1.56
C ASN A 24 3.54 -13.92 0.38
N VAL A 25 4.83 -14.23 0.38
CA VAL A 25 5.50 -14.99 -0.68
C VAL A 25 5.06 -16.45 -0.80
N ARG A 26 4.27 -16.96 0.16
CA ARG A 26 3.80 -18.37 0.21
C ARG A 26 2.40 -18.57 -0.39
N VAL A 27 1.74 -17.49 -0.78
CA VAL A 27 0.40 -17.52 -1.38
C VAL A 27 0.42 -18.25 -2.73
N PHE A 28 -0.61 -19.06 -3.00
CA PHE A 28 -0.91 -19.71 -4.31
C PHE A 28 0.29 -20.35 -5.03
N GLY A 29 1.07 -21.18 -4.32
CA GLY A 29 2.18 -21.92 -4.93
C GLY A 29 3.55 -21.29 -4.70
N GLY A 30 3.63 -20.24 -3.87
CA GLY A 30 4.89 -19.76 -3.32
C GLY A 30 5.57 -18.72 -4.20
N LEU A 31 6.90 -18.76 -4.21
CA LEU A 31 7.73 -17.71 -4.82
C LEU A 31 7.41 -17.47 -6.30
N ALA A 32 7.07 -18.53 -7.05
CA ALA A 32 6.71 -18.41 -8.47
C ALA A 32 5.47 -17.53 -8.68
N PHE A 33 4.43 -17.69 -7.85
CA PHE A 33 3.25 -16.84 -7.91
C PHE A 33 3.61 -15.39 -7.58
N HIS A 34 4.43 -15.17 -6.54
CA HIS A 34 4.85 -13.82 -6.16
C HIS A 34 5.57 -13.09 -7.30
N GLU A 35 6.49 -13.76 -8.01
CA GLU A 35 7.22 -13.16 -9.13
C GLU A 35 6.30 -12.87 -10.34
N ILE A 36 5.44 -13.83 -10.71
CA ILE A 36 4.50 -13.68 -11.83
C ILE A 36 3.46 -12.60 -11.53
N ALA A 37 2.86 -12.62 -10.35
CA ALA A 37 1.88 -11.62 -9.94
C ALA A 37 2.52 -10.24 -9.74
N GLY A 38 3.77 -10.17 -9.28
CA GLY A 38 4.56 -8.93 -9.21
C GLY A 38 4.74 -8.27 -10.58
N LEU A 39 5.11 -9.06 -11.60
CA LEU A 39 5.14 -8.58 -12.99
C LEU A 39 3.76 -8.15 -13.50
N GLY A 40 2.72 -8.94 -13.19
CA GLY A 40 1.35 -8.62 -13.54
C GLY A 40 0.89 -7.27 -12.96
N ILE A 41 1.25 -6.98 -11.70
CA ILE A 41 1.01 -5.66 -11.10
C ILE A 41 1.72 -4.56 -11.86
N GLY A 42 2.96 -4.77 -12.33
CA GLY A 42 3.67 -3.78 -13.14
C GLY A 42 2.90 -3.40 -14.40
N ALA A 43 2.34 -4.38 -15.11
CA ALA A 43 1.50 -4.13 -16.28
C ALA A 43 0.20 -3.39 -15.91
N LEU A 44 -0.51 -3.83 -14.86
CA LEU A 44 -1.73 -3.18 -14.39
C LEU A 44 -1.47 -1.74 -13.93
N PHE A 45 -0.32 -1.48 -13.30
CA PHE A 45 0.09 -0.15 -12.86
C PHE A 45 0.33 0.81 -14.02
N ILE A 46 0.96 0.34 -15.10
CA ILE A 46 1.08 1.13 -16.35
C ILE A 46 -0.31 1.48 -16.89
N VAL A 47 -1.22 0.49 -16.97
CA VAL A 47 -2.61 0.74 -17.40
C VAL A 47 -3.31 1.76 -16.50
N HIS A 48 -3.14 1.66 -15.18
CA HIS A 48 -3.68 2.63 -14.22
C HIS A 48 -3.19 4.06 -14.50
N ILE A 49 -1.89 4.25 -14.75
CA ILE A 49 -1.33 5.56 -15.11
C ILE A 49 -1.93 6.05 -16.42
N LEU A 50 -1.98 5.21 -17.46
CA LEU A 50 -2.52 5.58 -18.77
C LEU A 50 -3.99 5.99 -18.69
N LEU A 51 -4.81 5.27 -17.92
CA LEU A 51 -6.22 5.61 -17.69
C LEU A 51 -6.39 6.96 -16.98
N ASN A 52 -5.40 7.37 -16.17
CA ASN A 52 -5.39 8.60 -15.39
C ASN A 52 -4.47 9.71 -15.96
N SER A 53 -3.87 9.49 -17.13
CA SER A 53 -2.93 10.41 -17.81
C SER A 53 -3.47 11.84 -17.96
N GLN A 54 -4.74 12.00 -18.32
CA GLN A 54 -5.37 13.32 -18.47
C GLN A 54 -5.35 14.14 -17.17
N TRP A 55 -5.48 13.48 -16.02
CA TRP A 55 -5.40 14.17 -14.73
C TRP A 55 -3.96 14.60 -14.45
N VAL A 56 -2.99 13.70 -14.69
CA VAL A 56 -1.56 13.98 -14.52
C VAL A 56 -1.16 15.19 -15.35
N ILE A 57 -1.42 15.17 -16.66
CA ILE A 57 -1.09 16.26 -17.59
C ILE A 57 -1.68 17.59 -17.11
N LYS A 58 -2.97 17.61 -16.75
CA LYS A 58 -3.66 18.84 -16.31
C LYS A 58 -3.07 19.43 -15.02
N VAL A 59 -2.67 18.58 -14.07
CA VAL A 59 -2.09 19.03 -12.81
C VAL A 59 -0.63 19.47 -13.02
N THR A 60 0.15 18.74 -13.83
CA THR A 60 1.52 19.11 -14.19
C THR A 60 1.58 20.48 -14.85
N GLN A 61 0.68 20.77 -15.80
CA GLN A 61 0.62 22.06 -16.49
C GLN A 61 0.31 23.24 -15.57
N ARG A 62 -0.33 23.00 -14.43
CA ARG A 62 -0.76 24.04 -13.48
C ARG A 62 -0.03 23.95 -12.14
N LEU A 63 1.06 23.19 -12.07
CA LEU A 63 1.72 22.88 -10.80
C LEU A 63 2.26 24.14 -10.11
N PHE A 64 2.72 25.10 -10.91
CA PHE A 64 3.26 26.39 -10.45
C PHE A 64 2.21 27.50 -10.38
N ASP A 65 0.95 27.22 -10.73
CA ASP A 65 -0.13 28.19 -10.61
C ASP A 65 -0.53 28.35 -9.15
N HIS A 66 -0.40 29.57 -8.61
CA HIS A 66 -0.74 29.92 -7.22
C HIS A 66 -2.21 29.68 -6.87
N SER A 67 -3.11 29.60 -7.85
CA SER A 67 -4.52 29.27 -7.64
C SER A 67 -4.79 27.78 -7.38
N LEU A 68 -3.81 26.90 -7.58
CA LEU A 68 -3.99 25.47 -7.40
C LEU A 68 -4.16 25.12 -5.91
N PRO A 69 -5.26 24.42 -5.51
CA PRO A 69 -5.46 24.05 -4.12
C PRO A 69 -4.27 23.25 -3.58
N GLY A 70 -3.79 23.59 -2.37
CA GLY A 70 -2.65 22.89 -1.73
C GLY A 70 -2.85 21.38 -1.63
N LYS A 71 -4.10 20.93 -1.44
CA LYS A 71 -4.49 19.51 -1.49
C LYS A 71 -4.11 18.84 -2.82
N THR A 72 -4.35 19.51 -3.95
CA THR A 72 -4.04 19.00 -5.29
C THR A 72 -2.53 18.92 -5.51
N ARG A 73 -1.78 19.91 -5.02
CA ARG A 73 -0.30 19.89 -5.06
C ARG A 73 0.27 18.74 -4.24
N PHE A 74 -0.21 18.56 -3.01
CA PHE A 74 0.18 17.43 -2.17
C PHE A 74 -0.16 16.09 -2.82
N GLY A 75 -1.37 15.95 -3.38
CA GLY A 75 -1.77 14.74 -4.11
C GLY A 75 -0.88 14.46 -5.32
N TYR A 76 -0.43 15.49 -6.03
CA TYR A 76 0.53 15.34 -7.13
C TYR A 76 1.90 14.85 -6.64
N PHE A 77 2.45 15.45 -5.58
CA PHE A 77 3.70 15.01 -4.97
C PHE A 77 3.61 13.56 -4.47
N LEU A 78 2.51 13.20 -3.80
CA LEU A 78 2.23 11.85 -3.36
C LEU A 78 2.21 10.86 -4.53
N ASN A 79 1.63 11.24 -5.66
CA ASN A 79 1.59 10.39 -6.87
C ASN A 79 2.97 10.21 -7.51
N ILE A 80 3.81 11.25 -7.49
CA ILE A 80 5.22 11.13 -7.91
C ILE A 80 5.96 10.16 -7.00
N LEU A 81 5.79 10.29 -5.68
CA LEU A 81 6.45 9.41 -4.73
C LEU A 81 6.00 7.96 -4.89
N LEU A 82 4.70 7.72 -5.13
CA LEU A 82 4.15 6.41 -5.48
C LEU A 82 4.70 5.85 -6.80
N LEU A 83 4.88 6.70 -7.81
CA LEU A 83 5.44 6.29 -9.09
C LEU A 83 6.86 5.75 -8.90
N PHE A 84 7.70 6.49 -8.19
CA PHE A 84 9.07 6.07 -7.93
C PHE A 84 9.15 4.87 -6.99
N SER A 85 8.35 4.83 -5.92
CA SER A 85 8.37 3.70 -4.98
C SER A 85 7.89 2.40 -5.65
N MET A 86 6.83 2.46 -6.45
CA MET A 86 6.32 1.30 -7.19
C MET A 86 7.31 0.84 -8.27
N ALA A 87 7.88 1.77 -9.04
CA ALA A 87 8.90 1.45 -10.04
C ALA A 87 10.13 0.78 -9.39
N PHE A 88 10.59 1.30 -8.25
CA PHE A 88 11.68 0.71 -7.50
C PHE A 88 11.32 -0.70 -6.99
N THR A 89 10.14 -0.89 -6.40
CA THR A 89 9.69 -2.21 -5.94
C THR A 89 9.65 -3.23 -7.09
N ILE A 90 9.10 -2.87 -8.25
CA ILE A 90 9.04 -3.76 -9.42
C ILE A 90 10.46 -4.08 -9.91
N MET A 91 11.31 -3.06 -10.10
CA MET A 91 12.67 -3.24 -10.61
C MET A 91 13.53 -4.08 -9.65
N SER A 92 13.51 -3.74 -8.35
CA SER A 92 14.22 -4.53 -7.34
C SER A 92 13.70 -5.96 -7.24
N GLY A 93 12.39 -6.18 -7.45
CA GLY A 93 11.78 -7.51 -7.55
C GLY A 93 12.31 -8.32 -8.72
N LEU A 94 12.48 -7.68 -9.88
CA LEU A 94 13.10 -8.30 -11.06
C LEU A 94 14.57 -8.67 -10.82
N MET A 95 15.32 -7.81 -10.14
CA MET A 95 16.73 -8.04 -9.84
C MET A 95 16.98 -9.16 -8.82
N ILE A 96 16.02 -9.41 -7.90
CA ILE A 96 16.10 -10.50 -6.92
C ILE A 96 15.32 -11.76 -7.35
N SER A 97 14.73 -11.76 -8.56
CA SER A 97 13.96 -12.87 -9.12
C SER A 97 14.82 -14.13 -9.21
N LYS A 98 14.25 -15.26 -8.78
CA LYS A 98 14.87 -16.57 -8.84
C LYS A 98 14.18 -17.51 -9.82
N VAL A 99 12.89 -17.30 -10.07
CA VAL A 99 12.07 -18.18 -10.92
C VAL A 99 12.04 -17.67 -12.35
N LEU A 100 11.74 -16.38 -12.55
CA LEU A 100 11.58 -15.81 -13.89
C LEU A 100 12.90 -15.41 -14.55
N PHE A 101 13.87 -14.91 -13.76
CA PHE A 101 15.16 -14.43 -14.28
C PHE A 101 16.36 -14.98 -13.50
N PRO A 102 16.56 -16.31 -13.46
CA PRO A 102 17.59 -16.95 -12.63
C PRO A 102 19.04 -16.51 -12.95
N GLY A 103 19.31 -15.97 -14.14
CA GLY A 103 20.64 -15.51 -14.56
C GLY A 103 20.97 -14.03 -14.26
N PHE A 104 20.01 -13.25 -13.75
CA PHE A 104 20.20 -11.82 -13.49
C PHE A 104 20.65 -11.50 -12.04
N GLY A 105 20.61 -12.50 -11.15
CA GLY A 105 20.91 -12.36 -9.71
C GLY A 105 22.40 -12.30 -9.38
N GLY A 106 23.12 -11.28 -9.86
CA GLY A 106 24.58 -11.17 -9.70
C GLY A 106 25.07 -10.09 -8.72
N VAL A 107 24.28 -9.05 -8.42
CA VAL A 107 24.81 -7.86 -7.73
C VAL A 107 23.98 -7.55 -6.48
N ASN A 108 24.56 -7.73 -5.30
CA ASN A 108 24.04 -7.28 -4.00
C ASN A 108 22.60 -7.73 -3.63
N GLY A 109 22.21 -8.97 -3.96
CA GLY A 109 20.85 -9.49 -3.75
C GLY A 109 20.31 -9.38 -2.31
N ARG A 110 21.18 -9.26 -1.28
CA ARG A 110 20.76 -9.03 0.11
C ARG A 110 20.28 -7.60 0.38
N ALA A 111 21.05 -6.60 -0.04
CA ALA A 111 20.68 -5.19 0.12
C ALA A 111 19.42 -4.87 -0.70
N PHE A 112 19.36 -5.35 -1.94
CA PHE A 112 18.17 -5.21 -2.79
C PHE A 112 16.94 -5.90 -2.21
N ARG A 113 17.07 -7.06 -1.56
CA ARG A 113 15.94 -7.72 -0.88
C ARG A 113 15.44 -6.92 0.33
N GLY A 114 16.34 -6.36 1.12
CA GLY A 114 16.01 -5.45 2.21
C GLY A 114 15.26 -4.23 1.70
N LEU A 115 15.85 -3.52 0.73
CA LEU A 115 15.23 -2.34 0.10
C LEU A 115 13.91 -2.66 -0.60
N HIS A 116 13.80 -3.80 -1.28
CA HIS A 116 12.55 -4.25 -1.91
C HIS A 116 11.44 -4.38 -0.87
N SER A 117 11.70 -5.04 0.26
CA SER A 117 10.74 -5.16 1.36
C SER A 117 10.38 -3.79 1.91
N SER A 118 11.38 -3.00 2.29
CA SER A 118 11.22 -1.69 2.90
C SER A 118 10.43 -0.71 2.04
N VAL A 119 10.78 -0.58 0.76
CA VAL A 119 10.10 0.30 -0.20
C VAL A 119 8.70 -0.23 -0.54
N SER A 120 8.48 -1.54 -0.47
CA SER A 120 7.12 -2.10 -0.58
C SER A 120 6.25 -1.68 0.60
N TYR A 121 6.73 -1.75 1.84
CA TYR A 121 5.97 -1.27 3.00
C TYR A 121 5.74 0.26 2.96
N LEU A 122 6.72 1.03 2.49
CA LEU A 122 6.52 2.46 2.21
C LEU A 122 5.41 2.67 1.17
N SER A 123 5.43 1.90 0.08
CA SER A 123 4.39 1.96 -0.96
C SER A 123 3.01 1.63 -0.40
N LEU A 124 2.88 0.67 0.51
CA LEU A 124 1.62 0.38 1.22
C LEU A 124 1.08 1.60 1.95
N ALA A 125 1.97 2.29 2.69
CA ALA A 125 1.61 3.49 3.43
C ALA A 125 1.10 4.58 2.48
N LEU A 126 1.86 4.83 1.41
CA LEU A 126 1.53 5.85 0.41
C LEU A 126 0.22 5.53 -0.32
N VAL A 127 -0.05 4.26 -0.62
CA VAL A 127 -1.33 3.82 -1.21
C VAL A 127 -2.48 4.10 -0.24
N GLY A 128 -2.32 3.81 1.05
CA GLY A 128 -3.31 4.15 2.07
C GLY A 128 -3.62 5.65 2.11
N VAL A 129 -2.59 6.50 2.10
CA VAL A 129 -2.75 7.96 2.05
C VAL A 129 -3.44 8.40 0.75
N HIS A 130 -3.04 7.83 -0.39
CA HIS A 130 -3.62 8.12 -1.70
C HIS A 130 -5.12 7.78 -1.74
N VAL A 131 -5.50 6.57 -1.29
CA VAL A 131 -6.90 6.15 -1.17
C VAL A 131 -7.67 7.09 -0.25
N GLY A 132 -7.08 7.47 0.89
CA GLY A 132 -7.66 8.44 1.82
C GLY A 132 -7.93 9.79 1.15
N LEU A 133 -6.96 10.36 0.44
CA LEU A 133 -7.10 11.65 -0.24
C LEU A 133 -8.23 11.64 -1.29
N HIS A 134 -8.38 10.52 -1.99
CA HIS A 134 -9.35 10.32 -3.07
C HIS A 134 -10.68 9.69 -2.64
N TRP A 135 -10.88 9.45 -1.33
CA TRP A 135 -12.07 8.76 -0.80
C TRP A 135 -13.42 9.35 -1.24
N GLN A 136 -13.51 10.68 -1.39
CA GLN A 136 -14.75 11.33 -1.83
C GLN A 136 -15.18 10.88 -3.23
N TRP A 137 -14.22 10.70 -4.13
CA TRP A 137 -14.47 10.18 -5.48
C TRP A 137 -14.89 8.71 -5.42
N ILE A 138 -14.17 7.89 -4.65
CA ILE A 138 -14.46 6.46 -4.45
C ILE A 138 -15.87 6.27 -3.90
N ALA A 139 -16.21 6.94 -2.80
CA ALA A 139 -17.53 6.87 -2.18
C ALA A 139 -18.64 7.34 -3.14
N GLY A 140 -18.38 8.37 -3.94
CA GLY A 140 -19.30 8.85 -4.97
C GLY A 140 -19.57 7.81 -6.07
N LEU A 141 -18.54 7.07 -6.50
CA LEU A 141 -18.68 5.96 -7.45
C LEU A 141 -19.45 4.78 -6.82
N MET A 142 -19.09 4.38 -5.60
CA MET A 142 -19.73 3.27 -4.89
C MET A 142 -21.23 3.53 -4.69
N LYS A 143 -21.62 4.75 -4.32
CA LYS A 143 -23.05 5.12 -4.23
C LYS A 143 -23.79 4.96 -5.56
N LYS A 144 -23.15 5.28 -6.69
CA LYS A 144 -23.75 5.14 -8.03
C LYS A 144 -23.87 3.70 -8.48
N VAL A 145 -22.93 2.84 -8.09
CA VAL A 145 -22.93 1.41 -8.44
C VAL A 145 -23.94 0.65 -7.58
N PHE A 146 -23.87 0.81 -6.26
CA PHE A 146 -24.66 0.04 -5.31
C PHE A 146 -26.04 0.64 -5.01
N LYS A 147 -26.37 1.81 -5.57
CA LYS A 147 -27.65 2.54 -5.35
C LYS A 147 -28.07 2.58 -3.87
N VAL A 148 -27.10 2.70 -2.96
CA VAL A 148 -27.35 2.55 -1.52
C VAL A 148 -28.21 3.71 -1.03
N LYS A 149 -29.43 3.39 -0.58
CA LYS A 149 -30.31 4.34 0.13
C LYS A 149 -29.77 4.48 1.56
N SER A 150 -29.46 5.71 1.98
CA SER A 150 -28.93 5.99 3.31
C SER A 150 -29.99 5.64 4.38
N SER A 151 -29.78 4.54 5.12
CA SER A 151 -30.60 4.13 6.25
C SER A 151 -29.77 4.09 7.55
N SER A 152 -30.43 4.10 8.70
CA SER A 152 -29.76 4.02 10.01
C SER A 152 -28.92 2.74 10.15
N THR A 153 -29.35 1.62 9.57
CA THR A 153 -28.60 0.35 9.54
C THR A 153 -27.28 0.48 8.77
N VAL A 154 -27.31 1.13 7.60
CA VAL A 154 -26.09 1.35 6.80
C VAL A 154 -25.08 2.20 7.55
N SER A 155 -25.54 3.20 8.31
CA SER A 155 -24.68 4.04 9.16
C SER A 155 -24.04 3.25 10.30
N VAL A 156 -24.79 2.37 10.97
CA VAL A 156 -24.28 1.51 12.05
C VAL A 156 -23.26 0.50 11.51
N VAL A 157 -23.57 -0.20 10.41
CA VAL A 157 -22.64 -1.14 9.78
C VAL A 157 -21.36 -0.43 9.32
N ALA A 158 -21.47 0.76 8.73
CA ALA A 158 -20.30 1.54 8.33
C ALA A 158 -19.42 1.95 9.52
N LYS A 159 -20.02 2.31 10.66
CA LYS A 159 -19.28 2.62 11.90
C LYS A 159 -18.57 1.39 12.46
N ILE A 160 -19.25 0.24 12.50
CA ILE A 160 -18.65 -1.03 12.97
C ILE A 160 -17.47 -1.42 12.07
N ALA A 161 -17.66 -1.37 10.75
CA ALA A 161 -16.61 -1.66 9.78
C ALA A 161 -15.42 -0.69 9.94
N LEU A 162 -15.68 0.61 10.14
CA LEU A 162 -14.65 1.61 10.40
C LEU A 162 -13.83 1.28 11.65
N THR A 163 -14.50 0.97 12.76
CA THR A 163 -13.85 0.61 14.03
C THR A 163 -13.02 -0.66 13.89
N LEU A 164 -13.54 -1.67 13.19
CA LEU A 164 -12.83 -2.92 12.93
C LEU A 164 -11.60 -2.68 12.05
N ILE A 165 -11.72 -1.90 10.97
CA ILE A 165 -10.59 -1.53 10.10
C ILE A 165 -9.51 -0.79 10.87
N LEU A 166 -9.87 0.14 11.75
CA LEU A 166 -8.91 0.89 12.56
C LEU A 166 -8.24 0.01 13.63
N LEU A 167 -9.00 -0.87 14.30
CA LEU A 167 -8.44 -1.81 15.27
C LEU A 167 -7.51 -2.81 14.58
N LEU A 168 -7.96 -3.45 13.49
CA LEU A 168 -7.15 -4.41 12.75
C LEU A 168 -5.92 -3.74 12.13
N GLY A 169 -6.09 -2.62 11.42
CA GLY A 169 -4.99 -1.89 10.81
C GLY A 169 -4.01 -1.32 11.83
N GLY A 170 -4.51 -0.77 12.94
CA GLY A 170 -3.68 -0.20 14.01
C GLY A 170 -2.92 -1.25 14.79
N VAL A 171 -3.57 -2.32 15.22
CA VAL A 171 -2.89 -3.48 15.85
C VAL A 171 -1.88 -4.07 14.89
N GLN A 172 -2.18 -4.16 13.60
CA GLN A 172 -1.25 -4.71 12.63
C GLN A 172 -0.03 -3.81 12.40
N VAL A 173 -0.18 -2.49 12.30
CA VAL A 173 0.97 -1.58 12.20
C VAL A 173 1.87 -1.67 13.44
N LEU A 174 1.29 -1.91 14.61
CA LEU A 174 2.03 -2.07 15.87
C LEU A 174 2.62 -3.47 16.06
N SER A 175 1.97 -4.51 15.54
CA SER A 175 2.40 -5.92 15.68
C SER A 175 3.32 -6.38 14.55
N THR A 176 3.23 -5.75 13.39
CA THR A 176 4.13 -6.01 12.27
C THR A 176 5.41 -5.22 12.40
N GLN A 177 6.45 -5.73 11.76
CA GLN A 177 7.70 -5.03 11.53
C GLN A 177 7.54 -3.84 10.56
N PHE A 178 6.36 -3.23 10.44
CA PHE A 178 6.06 -2.16 9.49
C PHE A 178 7.01 -0.97 9.71
N SER A 179 7.09 -0.48 10.95
CA SER A 179 7.95 0.65 11.31
C SER A 179 9.44 0.30 11.16
N SER A 180 9.84 -0.91 11.51
CA SER A 180 11.23 -1.35 11.35
C SER A 180 11.61 -1.54 9.88
N ASN A 181 10.71 -2.05 9.02
CA ASN A 181 10.95 -2.15 7.58
C ASN A 181 11.09 -0.76 6.93
N ILE A 182 10.29 0.23 7.33
CA ILE A 182 10.45 1.60 6.83
C ILE A 182 11.76 2.23 7.36
N ALA A 183 12.10 2.02 8.64
CA ALA A 183 13.36 2.50 9.21
C ALA A 183 14.59 1.88 8.50
N LEU A 184 14.48 0.65 8.00
CA LEU A 184 15.56 0.03 7.24
C LEU A 184 15.87 0.78 5.92
N ILE A 185 14.97 1.61 5.38
CA ILE A 185 15.31 2.47 4.23
C ILE A 185 16.45 3.42 4.62
N THR A 186 16.36 4.06 5.78
CA THR A 186 17.39 5.03 6.20
C THR A 186 18.69 4.34 6.56
N THR A 187 18.65 3.16 7.19
CA THR A 187 19.87 2.43 7.54
C THR A 187 20.59 1.89 6.32
N ASN A 188 19.88 1.37 5.31
CA ASN A 188 20.49 0.85 4.09
C ASN A 188 21.00 1.98 3.16
N LEU A 189 20.40 3.18 3.22
CA LEU A 189 20.92 4.35 2.53
C LEU A 189 22.16 4.94 3.20
N SER A 190 22.27 4.82 4.53
CA SER A 190 23.41 5.33 5.31
C SER A 190 24.58 4.33 5.43
N ALA A 191 24.32 3.02 5.26
CA ALA A 191 25.33 1.99 5.40
C ALA A 191 26.17 1.84 4.12
N ASN A 192 27.34 2.49 4.11
CA ASN A 192 28.48 2.00 3.36
C ASN A 192 28.97 0.68 3.99
N SER A 193 28.66 -0.42 3.31
CA SER A 193 29.44 -1.66 3.15
C SER A 193 30.12 -2.40 4.31
N GLU A 194 29.93 -2.12 5.60
CA GLU A 194 30.53 -2.96 6.67
C GLU A 194 29.59 -3.23 7.85
N GLN A 195 29.50 -4.51 8.26
CA GLN A 195 28.63 -5.09 9.30
C GLN A 195 27.14 -5.21 8.98
N ILE A 196 26.73 -6.39 8.51
CA ILE A 196 25.38 -6.91 8.78
C ILE A 196 25.48 -8.35 9.27
N GLN A 197 25.01 -8.57 10.51
CA GLN A 197 25.00 -9.84 11.24
C GLN A 197 24.06 -10.90 10.61
N PRO A 198 24.32 -12.21 10.82
CA PRO A 198 23.79 -13.28 9.95
C PRO A 198 22.33 -13.72 10.23
N ASP A 199 21.81 -13.56 11.44
CA ASP A 199 20.66 -14.38 11.89
C ASP A 199 19.27 -13.70 11.86
N GLY A 200 19.18 -12.42 11.49
CA GLY A 200 17.92 -11.66 11.61
C GLY A 200 17.01 -11.62 10.37
N LEU A 201 17.56 -11.91 9.18
CA LEU A 201 16.96 -11.44 7.91
C LEU A 201 16.13 -12.49 7.15
N THR A 202 16.31 -13.77 7.46
CA THR A 202 15.52 -14.88 6.88
C THR A 202 14.18 -15.07 7.61
N GLY A 203 14.10 -14.73 8.90
CA GLY A 203 12.88 -14.88 9.71
C GLY A 203 11.83 -13.77 9.58
N GLN A 204 12.08 -12.72 8.78
CA GLN A 204 11.22 -11.53 8.75
C GLN A 204 10.06 -11.63 7.74
N PHE A 205 10.18 -12.50 6.73
CA PHE A 205 9.08 -12.82 5.79
C PHE A 205 8.10 -13.87 6.37
N ASP A 206 8.57 -14.73 7.27
CA ASP A 206 7.77 -15.82 7.86
C ASP A 206 6.94 -15.39 9.07
N LYS A 207 7.35 -14.32 9.77
CA LYS A 207 6.72 -13.88 11.02
C LYS A 207 5.38 -13.15 10.85
N ASN A 208 4.93 -12.87 9.63
CA ASN A 208 3.61 -12.23 9.40
C ASN A 208 2.43 -13.22 9.45
N ILE A 209 2.63 -14.42 9.99
CA ILE A 209 1.57 -15.40 10.26
C ILE A 209 1.24 -15.33 11.76
N PRO A 210 -0.04 -15.18 12.18
CA PRO A 210 -0.41 -15.49 13.55
C PRO A 210 -0.09 -16.97 13.77
N THR A 211 0.97 -17.26 14.51
CA THR A 211 1.30 -18.61 14.92
C THR A 211 0.11 -19.16 15.70
N GLY A 212 -0.38 -20.31 15.24
CA GLY A 212 -1.28 -21.16 16.02
C GLY A 212 -0.65 -21.44 17.39
N LYS A 213 -1.49 -21.68 18.38
CA LYS A 213 -1.10 -21.96 19.76
C LYS A 213 -0.40 -23.32 19.87
N ASP A 214 0.81 -23.44 19.36
CA ASP A 214 1.71 -24.57 19.59
C ASP A 214 3.15 -24.13 19.30
N GLY A 215 3.81 -23.65 20.36
CA GLY A 215 5.20 -23.18 20.31
C GLY A 215 6.19 -24.30 20.04
N ARG A 216 6.35 -24.70 18.78
CA ARG A 216 7.44 -25.61 18.35
C ARG A 216 8.14 -25.05 17.11
N SER A 217 9.43 -24.74 17.25
CA SER A 217 10.32 -24.42 16.12
C SER A 217 10.43 -25.61 15.16
N PRO A 218 10.23 -25.43 13.84
CA PRO A 218 10.78 -26.32 12.83
C PRO A 218 12.10 -25.71 12.30
N GLY A 219 13.24 -26.39 12.29
CA GLY A 219 13.41 -27.74 11.77
C GLY A 219 13.44 -27.66 10.25
N HIS A 220 14.61 -27.82 9.66
CA HIS A 220 14.84 -27.86 8.21
C HIS A 220 13.93 -28.96 7.60
N GLU A 221 12.80 -28.58 7.00
CA GLU A 221 11.94 -29.51 6.27
C GLU A 221 11.70 -29.00 4.85
N ASP A 222 12.16 -29.82 3.92
CA ASP A 222 12.03 -29.69 2.49
C ASP A 222 10.56 -29.86 2.07
N GLY A 223 10.08 -28.92 1.25
CA GLY A 223 9.02 -29.13 0.27
C GLY A 223 7.76 -29.89 0.68
N LYS A 224 6.85 -29.28 1.44
CA LYS A 224 5.39 -29.51 1.30
C LYS A 224 4.61 -28.20 1.47
N GLY A 225 3.86 -27.85 0.41
CA GLY A 225 3.10 -26.61 0.29
C GLY A 225 1.94 -26.48 1.28
N GLY A 226 2.18 -25.81 2.40
CA GLY A 226 1.11 -25.22 3.19
C GLY A 226 0.53 -24.02 2.44
N ASN A 227 -0.74 -24.10 2.03
CA ASN A 227 -1.45 -22.98 1.41
C ASN A 227 -1.55 -21.85 2.45
N ALA A 228 -0.72 -20.82 2.32
CA ALA A 228 -0.82 -19.64 3.16
C ALA A 228 -2.24 -19.08 3.06
N ASN A 229 -2.85 -18.68 4.19
CA ASN A 229 -4.21 -18.17 4.23
C ASN A 229 -4.31 -16.84 3.46
N SER A 230 -4.57 -16.93 2.15
CA SER A 230 -4.64 -15.80 1.23
C SER A 230 -5.72 -14.79 1.64
N THR A 231 -6.85 -15.29 2.15
CA THR A 231 -7.93 -14.47 2.72
C THR A 231 -7.44 -13.66 3.92
N GLY A 232 -6.70 -14.29 4.84
CA GLY A 232 -6.11 -13.61 6.00
C GLY A 232 -5.10 -12.53 5.60
N VAL A 233 -4.28 -12.78 4.57
CA VAL A 233 -3.34 -11.79 4.01
C VAL A 233 -4.09 -10.60 3.44
N ILE A 234 -5.10 -10.84 2.59
CA ILE A 234 -5.93 -9.77 2.00
C ILE A 234 -6.58 -8.92 3.09
N ILE A 235 -7.29 -9.55 4.04
CA ILE A 235 -8.00 -8.82 5.11
C ILE A 235 -7.04 -7.96 5.91
N THR A 236 -5.88 -8.51 6.25
CA THR A 236 -4.84 -7.82 7.02
C THR A 236 -4.36 -6.57 6.32
N PHE A 237 -3.88 -6.69 5.08
CA PHE A 237 -3.27 -5.56 4.38
C PHE A 237 -4.30 -4.56 3.84
N LEU A 238 -5.52 -5.01 3.49
CA LEU A 238 -6.65 -4.09 3.25
C LEU A 238 -7.02 -3.31 4.52
N GLY A 239 -6.96 -3.96 5.69
CA GLY A 239 -7.16 -3.31 6.98
C GLY A 239 -6.13 -2.21 7.23
N VAL A 240 -4.85 -2.45 6.94
CA VAL A 240 -3.78 -1.44 7.03
C VAL A 240 -4.04 -0.27 6.07
N ILE A 241 -4.30 -0.54 4.78
CA ILE A 241 -4.61 0.49 3.79
C ILE A 241 -5.84 1.31 4.25
N GLY A 242 -6.89 0.63 4.69
CA GLY A 242 -8.12 1.26 5.18
C GLY A 242 -7.89 2.12 6.42
N GLY A 243 -7.12 1.63 7.40
CA GLY A 243 -6.76 2.38 8.60
C GLY A 243 -6.00 3.67 8.27
N ILE A 244 -5.00 3.60 7.39
CA ILE A 244 -4.24 4.77 6.92
C ILE A 244 -5.14 5.73 6.14
N ALA A 245 -6.02 5.22 5.26
CA ALA A 245 -6.94 6.04 4.49
C ALA A 245 -7.91 6.82 5.39
N VAL A 246 -8.44 6.17 6.43
CA VAL A 246 -9.31 6.78 7.44
C VAL A 246 -8.55 7.83 8.25
N GLY A 247 -7.35 7.51 8.73
CA GLY A 247 -6.47 8.45 9.43
C GLY A 247 -6.19 9.70 8.58
N THR A 248 -5.88 9.51 7.30
CA THR A 248 -5.66 10.59 6.33
C THR A 248 -6.88 11.50 6.21
N LYS A 249 -8.09 10.94 6.10
CA LYS A 249 -9.33 11.72 6.06
C LYS A 249 -9.61 12.48 7.35
N TYR A 250 -9.29 11.88 8.49
CA TYR A 250 -9.45 12.52 9.78
C TYR A 250 -8.52 13.73 9.92
N LEU A 251 -7.24 13.57 9.55
CA LEU A 251 -6.26 14.63 9.53
C LEU A 251 -6.66 15.77 8.58
N GLU A 252 -7.12 15.46 7.36
CA GLU A 252 -7.64 16.45 6.42
C GLU A 252 -8.75 17.30 7.07
N LYS A 253 -9.71 16.65 7.73
CA LYS A 253 -10.82 17.33 8.42
C LYS A 253 -10.33 18.22 9.57
N GLN A 254 -9.33 17.79 10.32
CA GLN A 254 -8.76 18.59 11.40
C GLN A 254 -8.01 19.83 10.89
N ILE A 255 -7.21 19.68 9.83
CA ILE A 255 -6.48 20.81 9.22
C ILE A 255 -7.46 21.86 8.71
N MET A 256 -8.52 21.44 7.99
CA MET A 256 -9.55 22.36 7.52
C MET A 256 -10.29 23.05 8.66
N LYS A 257 -10.61 22.33 9.75
CA LYS A 257 -11.25 22.94 10.93
C LYS A 257 -10.37 23.99 11.60
N LYS A 258 -9.07 23.71 11.74
CA LYS A 258 -8.12 24.67 12.32
C LYS A 258 -8.00 25.92 11.46
N ALA A 259 -7.87 25.76 10.13
CA ALA A 259 -7.81 26.88 9.20
C ALA A 259 -9.09 27.72 9.18
N LEU A 260 -10.27 27.09 9.30
CA LEU A 260 -11.53 27.83 9.38
C LEU A 260 -11.60 28.65 10.67
N LYS A 261 -11.19 28.06 11.80
CA LYS A 261 -11.18 28.75 13.09
C LYS A 261 -10.25 29.97 13.10
N SER A 262 -9.05 29.87 12.51
CA SER A 262 -8.12 31.00 12.43
C SER A 262 -8.67 32.13 11.58
N LEU A 263 -9.32 31.83 10.45
CA LEU A 263 -9.97 32.84 9.60
C LEU A 263 -11.13 33.55 10.31
N THR A 264 -11.93 32.84 11.11
CA THR A 264 -13.00 33.47 11.90
C THR A 264 -12.43 34.41 12.96
N GLN A 265 -11.33 34.03 13.62
CA GLN A 265 -10.68 34.87 14.62
C GLN A 265 -10.05 36.14 14.03
N GLU A 266 -9.53 36.10 12.80
CA GLU A 266 -9.01 37.28 12.11
C GLU A 266 -10.11 38.24 11.62
N LEU A 267 -11.33 37.74 11.38
CA LEU A 267 -12.48 38.57 10.96
C LEU A 267 -13.22 39.21 12.13
N GLU A 268 -13.00 38.73 13.36
CA GLU A 268 -13.58 39.27 14.60
C GLU A 268 -12.68 40.34 15.28
N LEU A 269 -11.50 40.61 14.71
CA LEU A 269 -10.54 41.66 15.11
C LEU A 269 -10.60 42.84 14.15
#